data_AF-A0A7S2JT70-F1
#
_entry.id   AF-A0A7S2JT70-F1
#
_cell.length_a   1.000
_cell.length_b   1.000
_cell.length_c   1.000
_cell.angle_alpha   90.00
_cell.angle_beta   90.00
_cell.angle_gamma   90.00
#
_symmetry.space_group_name_H-M   'P 1'
#
loop_
_entity.id
_entity.type
_entity.pdbx_description
1 polymer ?
#
loop_
_entity_poly.entity_id
_entity_poly.type
_entity_poly.pdbx_seq_one_letter_code
_entity_poly.pdbx_strand_id
1 'polypeptide(L)'
;IITHTGLTDDFENEGQLMAESVAAWLDQEWMPQEVHMRMGQCAKGVLIQLLTDKNKETVEVADVMMGISDTLHGRWSEYNDDAFVNAWDIGNYCADYLVNRMGGEKCACSTEIV
;
A
#
# COMPACT_ATOMS: atom_id res chain seq x y z
N ILE A 1 3.17 -8.41 11.97
CA ILE A 1 4.62 -8.40 11.66
C ILE A 1 4.80 -9.08 10.32
N ILE A 2 5.42 -8.41 9.36
CA ILE A 2 5.81 -8.99 8.09
C ILE A 2 7.15 -9.70 8.33
N THR A 3 7.13 -11.03 8.35
CA THR A 3 8.34 -11.84 8.35
C THR A 3 8.74 -12.19 6.92
N HIS A 4 10.02 -12.45 6.66
CA HIS A 4 10.52 -12.95 5.35
C HIS A 4 9.76 -14.20 4.84
N THR A 5 9.05 -14.90 5.72
CA THR A 5 8.21 -16.07 5.38
C THR A 5 6.75 -15.74 5.06
N GLY A 6 6.27 -14.53 5.36
CA GLY A 6 4.89 -14.08 5.14
C GLY A 6 4.64 -13.41 3.79
N LEU A 7 5.71 -12.93 3.14
CA LEU A 7 5.71 -12.39 1.77
C LEU A 7 6.82 -13.10 0.98
N THR A 8 6.72 -13.09 -0.35
CA THR A 8 7.78 -13.68 -1.20
C THR A 8 9.07 -12.86 -1.08
N ASP A 9 10.23 -13.48 -1.23
CA ASP A 9 11.53 -12.76 -1.33
C ASP A 9 11.63 -11.85 -2.57
N ASP A 10 10.67 -11.94 -3.49
CA ASP A 10 10.50 -11.01 -4.61
C ASP A 10 9.68 -9.78 -4.17
N PHE A 11 10.33 -8.87 -3.46
CA PHE A 11 9.72 -7.63 -2.96
C PHE A 11 9.28 -6.69 -4.08
N GLU A 12 9.93 -6.77 -5.25
CA GLU A 12 9.58 -5.96 -6.42
C GLU A 12 8.21 -6.40 -6.96
N ASN A 13 8.03 -7.71 -7.14
CA ASN A 13 6.75 -8.27 -7.55
C ASN A 13 5.66 -8.03 -6.51
N GLU A 14 5.94 -8.22 -5.22
CA GLU A 14 4.92 -7.97 -4.17
C GLU A 14 4.52 -6.49 -4.11
N GLY A 15 5.48 -5.57 -4.21
CA GLY A 15 5.19 -4.16 -4.27
C GLY A 15 4.41 -3.79 -5.54
N GLN A 16 4.68 -4.43 -6.67
CA GLN A 16 3.92 -4.23 -7.91
C GLN A 16 2.47 -4.72 -7.77
N LEU A 17 2.24 -5.88 -7.17
CA LEU A 17 0.89 -6.39 -6.91
C LEU A 17 0.10 -5.45 -5.98
N MET A 18 0.74 -4.89 -4.95
CA MET A 18 0.12 -3.87 -4.10
C MET A 18 -0.24 -2.61 -4.90
N ALA A 19 0.66 -2.13 -5.76
CA ALA A 19 0.41 -0.95 -6.58
C ALA A 19 -0.79 -1.14 -7.51
N GLU A 20 -0.87 -2.30 -8.16
CA GLU A 20 -1.98 -2.68 -9.03
C GLU A 20 -3.29 -2.80 -8.26
N SER A 21 -3.26 -3.40 -7.07
CA SER A 21 -4.45 -3.54 -6.21
C SER A 21 -4.95 -2.18 -5.71
N VAL A 22 -4.06 -1.27 -5.31
CA VAL A 22 -4.42 0.12 -4.97
C VAL A 22 -5.08 0.81 -6.16
N ALA A 23 -4.47 0.73 -7.34
CA ALA A 23 -5.02 1.36 -8.54
C ALA A 23 -6.39 0.79 -8.90
N ALA A 24 -6.56 -0.55 -8.86
CA ALA A 24 -7.83 -1.21 -9.15
C ALA A 24 -8.93 -0.83 -8.15
N TRP A 25 -8.62 -0.76 -6.85
CA TRP A 25 -9.55 -0.30 -5.83
C TRP A 25 -10.02 1.14 -6.08
N LEU A 26 -9.08 2.06 -6.32
CA LEU A 26 -9.41 3.45 -6.62
C LEU A 26 -10.19 3.57 -7.94
N ASP A 27 -9.79 2.83 -8.98
CA ASP A 27 -10.49 2.83 -10.27
C ASP A 27 -11.93 2.31 -10.17
N GLN A 28 -12.19 1.36 -9.27
CA GLN A 28 -13.51 0.79 -9.01
C GLN A 28 -14.42 1.76 -8.24
N GLU A 29 -13.89 2.44 -7.22
CA GLU A 29 -14.67 3.37 -6.38
C GLU A 29 -14.98 4.68 -7.12
N TRP A 30 -14.05 5.16 -7.94
CA TRP A 30 -14.19 6.39 -8.71
C TRP A 30 -14.29 6.08 -10.21
N MET A 31 -13.17 6.19 -10.92
CA MET A 31 -13.05 5.82 -12.32
C MET A 31 -11.57 5.61 -12.67
N PRO A 32 -11.24 4.91 -13.76
CA PRO A 32 -9.85 4.72 -14.18
C PRO A 32 -9.08 6.02 -14.37
N GLN A 33 -7.99 6.20 -13.60
CA GLN A 33 -7.15 7.39 -13.67
C GLN A 33 -5.66 7.08 -13.48
N GLU A 34 -4.80 7.79 -14.23
CA GLU A 34 -3.34 7.63 -14.12
C GLU A 34 -2.81 7.95 -12.71
N VAL A 35 -3.47 8.89 -12.02
CA VAL A 35 -3.11 9.29 -10.65
C VAL A 35 -3.18 8.10 -9.68
N HIS A 36 -4.16 7.19 -9.85
CA HIS A 36 -4.32 6.02 -8.99
C HIS A 36 -3.13 5.06 -9.10
N MET A 37 -2.66 4.80 -10.34
CA MET A 37 -1.44 4.01 -10.56
C MET A 37 -0.20 4.73 -10.00
N ARG A 38 -0.09 6.06 -10.16
CA ARG A 38 1.02 6.82 -9.57
C ARG A 38 1.04 6.75 -8.03
N MET A 39 -0.12 6.72 -7.39
CA MET A 39 -0.24 6.53 -5.94
C MET A 39 0.11 5.10 -5.53
N GLY A 40 -0.35 4.09 -6.29
CA GLY A 40 0.07 2.70 -6.11
C GLY A 40 1.59 2.52 -6.23
N GLN A 41 2.23 3.14 -7.22
CA GLN A 41 3.68 3.12 -7.38
C GLN A 41 4.42 3.83 -6.23
N CYS A 42 3.82 4.86 -5.64
CA CYS A 42 4.34 5.46 -4.41
C CYS A 42 4.30 4.46 -3.25
N ALA A 43 3.17 3.78 -3.06
CA ALA A 43 3.02 2.73 -2.05
C ALA A 43 4.03 1.58 -2.21
N LYS A 44 4.23 1.12 -3.45
CA LYS A 44 5.27 0.14 -3.81
C LYS A 44 6.67 0.58 -3.36
N GLY A 45 7.05 1.81 -3.71
CA GLY A 45 8.37 2.34 -3.36
C GLY A 45 8.63 2.33 -1.87
N VAL A 46 7.63 2.73 -1.07
CA VAL A 46 7.70 2.71 0.40
C VAL A 46 7.80 1.27 0.93
N LEU A 47 6.98 0.34 0.43
CA LEU A 47 7.03 -1.06 0.86
C LEU A 47 8.42 -1.66 0.64
N ILE A 48 8.98 -1.51 -0.57
CA ILE A 48 10.31 -2.02 -0.91
C ILE A 48 11.38 -1.37 -0.05
N GLN A 49 11.30 -0.06 0.16
CA GLN A 49 12.25 0.65 1.03
C GLN A 49 12.24 0.07 2.45
N LEU A 50 11.06 -0.17 3.02
CA LEU A 50 10.95 -0.73 4.38
C LEU A 50 11.44 -2.18 4.44
N LEU A 51 11.08 -3.02 3.46
CA LEU A 51 11.49 -4.43 3.44
C LEU A 51 12.98 -4.63 3.15
N THR A 52 13.65 -3.65 2.55
CA THR A 52 15.08 -3.70 2.22
C THR A 52 15.96 -2.92 3.20
N ASP A 53 15.37 -2.27 4.21
CA ASP A 53 16.11 -1.54 5.23
C ASP A 53 16.91 -2.50 6.12
N LYS A 54 18.23 -2.52 5.90
CA LYS A 54 19.18 -3.38 6.63
C LYS A 54 19.29 -3.06 8.12
N ASN A 55 18.72 -1.95 8.58
CA ASN A 55 18.69 -1.58 9.99
C ASN A 55 17.46 -2.13 10.73
N LYS A 56 16.52 -2.76 10.01
CA LYS A 56 15.34 -3.39 10.58
C LYS A 56 15.39 -4.90 10.36
N GLU A 57 15.24 -5.67 11.43
CA GLU A 57 15.11 -7.13 11.35
C GLU A 57 13.69 -7.56 10.98
N THR A 58 12.70 -6.70 11.25
CA THR A 58 11.28 -6.94 10.97
C THR A 58 10.59 -5.64 10.58
N VAL A 59 9.54 -5.76 9.76
CA VAL A 59 8.68 -4.64 9.35
C VAL A 59 7.27 -4.90 9.85
N GLU A 60 6.68 -3.93 10.56
CA GLU A 60 5.28 -4.06 10.99
C GLU A 60 4.32 -3.54 9.90
N VAL A 61 3.10 -4.09 9.86
CA VAL A 61 2.06 -3.58 8.94
C VAL A 61 1.77 -2.11 9.24
N ALA A 62 1.81 -1.72 10.51
CA ALA A 62 1.67 -0.33 10.95
C ALA A 62 2.80 0.56 10.40
N ASP A 63 4.05 0.07 10.32
CA ASP A 63 5.14 0.82 9.70
C ASP A 63 4.87 1.09 8.22
N VAL A 64 4.35 0.10 7.50
CA VAL A 64 4.00 0.26 6.08
C VAL A 64 2.85 1.24 5.91
N MET A 65 1.78 1.08 6.68
CA MET A 65 0.62 1.98 6.67
C MET A 65 1.05 3.44 6.91
N MET A 66 1.83 3.67 7.96
CA MET A 66 2.33 5.00 8.33
C MET A 66 3.26 5.55 7.26
N GLY A 67 4.24 4.76 6.80
CA GLY A 67 5.18 5.17 5.77
C GLY A 67 4.48 5.58 4.47
N ILE A 68 3.46 4.82 4.04
CA ILE A 68 2.69 5.12 2.82
C ILE A 68 1.87 6.39 3.02
N SER A 69 1.15 6.48 4.15
CA SER A 69 0.33 7.64 4.48
C SER A 69 1.15 8.92 4.52
N ASP A 70 2.28 8.91 5.23
CA ASP A 70 3.17 10.06 5.37
C ASP A 70 3.81 10.45 4.03
N THR A 71 4.22 9.48 3.22
CA THR A 71 4.84 9.73 1.92
C THR A 71 3.84 10.33 0.93
N LEU A 72 2.63 9.78 0.85
CA LEU A 72 1.56 10.33 0.01
C LEU A 72 1.12 11.70 0.49
N HIS A 73 0.99 11.89 1.81
CA HIS A 73 0.62 13.18 2.39
C HIS A 73 1.67 14.26 2.13
N GLY A 74 2.96 13.94 2.29
CA GLY A 74 4.07 14.86 1.99
C GLY A 74 4.14 15.26 0.52
N ARG A 75 3.58 14.44 -0.38
CA ARG A 75 3.51 14.66 -1.83
C ARG A 75 2.10 14.99 -2.31
N TRP A 76 1.20 15.39 -1.41
CA TRP A 76 -0.24 15.47 -1.72
C TRP A 76 -0.55 16.39 -2.91
N SER A 77 0.21 17.47 -3.07
CA SER A 77 0.10 18.40 -4.21
C SER A 77 0.34 17.76 -5.59
N GLU A 78 0.87 16.53 -5.66
CA GLU A 78 1.04 15.78 -6.90
C GLU A 78 -0.18 14.95 -7.29
N TYR A 79 -1.14 14.79 -6.37
CA TYR A 79 -2.26 13.84 -6.48
C TYR A 79 -3.64 14.46 -6.21
N ASN A 80 -3.71 15.51 -5.39
CA ASN A 80 -4.93 16.04 -4.80
C ASN A 80 -5.95 16.63 -5.78
N ASP A 81 -5.54 16.93 -7.01
CA ASP A 81 -6.44 17.49 -8.02
C ASP A 81 -7.42 16.43 -8.56
N ASP A 82 -6.99 15.16 -8.61
CA ASP A 82 -7.72 14.09 -9.32
C ASP A 82 -7.93 12.80 -8.48
N ALA A 83 -7.34 12.69 -7.29
CA ALA A 83 -7.36 11.44 -6.52
C ALA A 83 -8.67 11.15 -5.78
N PHE A 84 -9.45 12.16 -5.39
CA PHE A 84 -10.73 12.07 -4.64
C PHE A 84 -10.74 11.23 -3.35
N VAL A 85 -9.60 10.70 -2.93
CA VAL A 85 -9.32 9.92 -1.72
C VAL A 85 -8.31 10.68 -0.85
N ASN A 86 -8.06 10.27 0.40
CA ASN A 86 -6.97 10.84 1.19
C ASN A 86 -5.81 9.83 1.39
N ALA A 87 -4.64 10.33 1.76
CA ALA A 87 -3.43 9.50 1.95
C ALA A 87 -3.58 8.40 3.02
N TRP A 88 -4.36 8.66 4.08
CA TRP A 88 -4.58 7.72 5.17
C TRP A 88 -5.48 6.56 4.76
N ASP A 89 -6.49 6.82 3.92
CA ASP A 89 -7.36 5.76 3.38
C ASP A 89 -6.55 4.77 2.54
N ILE A 90 -5.59 5.28 1.75
CA ILE A 90 -4.67 4.43 0.97
C ILE A 90 -3.73 3.65 1.89
N GLY A 91 -3.18 4.29 2.93
CA GLY A 91 -2.36 3.60 3.92
C GLY A 91 -3.12 2.45 4.59
N ASN A 92 -4.38 2.68 4.99
CA ASN A 92 -5.27 1.67 5.55
C ASN A 92 -5.54 0.53 4.55
N TYR A 93 -5.86 0.84 3.30
CA TYR A 93 -6.04 -0.17 2.26
C TYR A 93 -4.80 -1.05 2.09
N CYS A 94 -3.61 -0.46 2.05
CA CYS A 94 -2.35 -1.20 1.97
C CYS A 94 -2.11 -2.10 3.19
N ALA A 95 -2.52 -1.67 4.38
CA ALA A 95 -2.47 -2.49 5.58
C ALA A 95 -3.38 -3.72 5.47
N ASP A 96 -4.62 -3.52 5.03
CA ASP A 96 -5.59 -4.60 4.80
C ASP A 96 -5.12 -5.57 3.72
N TYR A 97 -4.55 -5.04 2.63
CA TYR A 97 -3.92 -5.83 1.56
C TYR A 97 -2.85 -6.77 2.16
N LEU A 98 -1.94 -6.24 2.98
CA LEU A 98 -0.87 -7.03 3.58
C LEU A 98 -1.39 -8.08 4.57
N VAL A 99 -2.36 -7.71 5.42
CA VAL A 99 -2.98 -8.65 6.36
C VAL A 99 -3.63 -9.81 5.60
N ASN A 100 -4.35 -9.52 4.51
CA ASN A 100 -4.96 -10.52 3.65
C ASN A 100 -3.91 -11.42 2.97
N ARG A 101 -2.87 -10.83 2.37
CA ARG A 101 -1.77 -11.57 1.71
C ARG A 101 -1.04 -12.52 2.64
N MET A 102 -0.87 -12.15 3.91
CA MET A 102 -0.24 -12.99 4.93
C MET A 102 -1.19 -14.04 5.56
N GLY A 103 -2.44 -14.11 5.11
CA GLY A 103 -3.44 -15.04 5.64
C GLY A 103 -3.98 -14.66 7.03
N GLY A 104 -3.89 -13.38 7.41
CA GLY A 104 -4.39 -12.86 8.68
C GLY A 104 -5.92 -12.64 8.70
N GLU A 105 -6.47 -12.47 9.90
CA GLU A 105 -7.89 -12.15 10.09
C GLU A 105 -8.21 -10.74 9.56
N LYS A 106 -9.19 -10.64 8.66
CA LYS A 106 -9.69 -9.36 8.11
C LYS A 106 -10.45 -8.57 9.18
N CYS A 107 -10.23 -7.26 9.28
CA CYS A 107 -11.14 -6.39 10.04
C CYS A 107 -12.53 -6.39 9.39
N ALA A 108 -13.62 -6.34 10.15
CA ALA A 108 -14.96 -6.14 9.59
C ALA A 108 -15.12 -4.81 8.80
N CYS A 109 -14.16 -3.90 8.99
CA CYS A 109 -14.02 -2.63 8.29
C CYS A 109 -13.16 -2.69 7.02
N SER A 110 -12.56 -3.85 6.73
CA SER A 110 -11.60 -3.96 5.64
C SER A 110 -12.27 -3.92 4.28
N THR A 111 -11.70 -3.11 3.39
CA THR A 111 -12.11 -3.02 1.99
C THR A 111 -11.83 -4.35 1.27
N GLU A 112 -12.67 -4.70 0.30
CA GLU A 112 -12.41 -5.86 -0.54
C GLU A 112 -11.14 -5.63 -1.36
N ILE A 113 -10.18 -6.54 -1.20
CA ILE A 113 -8.93 -6.49 -1.95
C ILE A 113 -9.21 -7.02 -3.35
N VAL A 114 -9.03 -6.14 -4.34
CA VAL A 114 -9.18 -6.43 -5.78
C VAL A 114 -7.84 -6.82 -6.41
#